data_AF-A0A9E2REK8-F1
#
_entry.id   AF-A0A9E2REK8-F1
#
_cell.length_a   1.000
_cell.length_b   1.000
_cell.length_c   1.000
_cell.angle_alpha   90.00
_cell.angle_beta   90.00
_cell.angle_gamma   90.00
#
_symmetry.space_group_name_H-M   'P 1'
#
loop_
_entity.id
_entity.type
_entity.pdbx_description
1 polymer ?
#
loop_
_entity_poly.entity_id
_entity_poly.type
_entity_poly.pdbx_seq_one_letter_code
_entity_poly.pdbx_strand_id
1 'polypeptide(L)'
;GSRMKIVCSWCRQEGKTELVGEKAPLDDARETHGICVSHRHAVQARWLASIHIASNSGVATELSSVLFRWTGLLNVTKKIRP
;
A
#
# COMPACT_ATOMS: atom_id res chain seq x y z
N GLY A 1 11.13 25.47 25.52
CA GLY A 1 11.34 24.88 24.19
C GLY A 1 10.04 24.88 23.43
N SER A 2 10.09 25.31 22.16
CA SER A 2 9.02 25.03 21.21
C SER A 2 9.16 23.58 20.76
N ARG A 3 8.07 22.81 20.76
CA ARG A 3 8.07 21.39 20.41
C ARG A 3 7.85 21.20 18.91
N MET A 4 8.44 20.16 18.30
CA MET A 4 8.25 19.92 16.87
C MET A 4 6.80 19.58 16.59
N LYS A 5 6.23 20.23 15.58
CA LYS A 5 4.86 19.97 15.13
C LYS A 5 4.85 18.96 13.99
N ILE A 6 3.88 18.07 14.00
CA ILE A 6 3.57 17.19 12.88
C ILE A 6 2.34 17.77 12.19
N VAL A 7 2.49 18.18 10.93
CA VAL A 7 1.42 18.71 10.10
C VAL A 7 1.03 17.73 9.00
N CYS A 8 -0.26 17.62 8.69
CA CYS A 8 -0.76 16.78 7.62
C CYS A 8 -0.61 17.48 6.27
N SER A 9 0.23 16.94 5.40
CA SER A 9 0.47 17.52 4.06
C SER A 9 -0.77 17.61 3.20
N TRP A 10 -1.71 16.66 3.35
CA TRP A 10 -2.97 16.69 2.61
C TRP A 10 -3.93 17.73 3.19
N CYS A 11 -4.11 17.82 4.52
CA CYS A 11 -4.90 18.91 5.11
C CYS A 11 -4.37 20.30 4.73
N ARG A 12 -3.04 20.47 4.68
CA ARG A 12 -2.39 21.71 4.26
C ARG A 12 -2.75 22.09 2.82
N GLN A 13 -2.75 21.12 1.91
CA GLN A 13 -3.18 21.33 0.52
C GLN A 13 -4.68 21.67 0.42
N GLU A 14 -5.51 21.13 1.33
CA GLU A 14 -6.94 21.44 1.40
C GLU A 14 -7.26 22.75 2.14
N GLY A 15 -6.25 23.44 2.69
CA GLY A 15 -6.46 24.64 3.52
C GLY A 15 -7.18 24.36 4.85
N LYS A 16 -7.19 23.12 5.33
CA LYS A 16 -7.81 22.70 6.59
C LYS A 16 -6.79 22.70 7.73
N THR A 17 -7.28 22.56 8.97
CA THR A 17 -6.44 22.40 10.15
C THR A 17 -5.45 21.24 9.95
N GLU A 18 -4.17 21.59 9.90
CA GLU A 18 -3.11 20.66 9.51
C GLU A 18 -2.40 20.01 10.71
N LEU A 19 -2.50 20.55 11.92
CA LEU A 19 -1.80 20.01 13.09
C LEU A 19 -2.34 18.63 13.48
N VAL A 20 -1.49 17.62 13.42
CA VAL A 20 -1.80 16.22 13.77
C VAL A 20 -1.29 15.88 15.17
N GLY A 21 -0.21 16.52 15.60
CA GLY A 21 0.38 16.29 16.91
C GLY A 21 1.76 16.90 17.02
N GLU A 22 2.48 16.46 18.05
CA GLU A 22 3.85 16.91 18.34
C GLU A 22 4.76 15.69 18.48
N LYS A 23 6.06 15.88 18.25
CA LYS A 23 7.06 14.86 18.57
C LYS A 23 8.34 15.46 19.12
N ALA A 24 9.18 14.62 19.71
CA ALA A 24 10.54 14.99 20.06
C ALA A 24 11.38 15.26 18.79
N PRO A 25 12.41 16.13 18.87
CA PRO A 25 12.85 16.87 20.06
C PRO A 25 11.87 17.97 20.51
N LEU A 26 11.70 18.14 21.83
CA LEU A 26 10.76 19.12 22.41
C LEU A 26 11.32 20.55 22.46
N ASP A 27 12.56 20.73 22.02
CA ASP A 27 13.26 22.01 21.91
C ASP A 27 13.56 22.41 20.46
N ASP A 28 12.98 21.70 19.50
CA ASP A 28 13.05 22.04 18.08
C ASP A 28 11.67 22.55 17.60
N ALA A 29 11.61 23.79 17.13
CA ALA A 29 10.39 24.45 16.67
C ALA A 29 9.96 24.04 15.25
N ARG A 30 10.76 23.23 14.55
CA ARG A 30 10.52 22.88 13.15
C ARG A 30 9.25 22.05 12.98
N GLU A 31 8.64 22.21 11.81
CA GLU A 31 7.54 21.38 11.35
C GLU A 31 8.05 20.11 10.66
N THR A 32 7.32 19.02 10.83
CA THR A 32 7.47 17.78 10.08
C THR A 32 6.15 17.40 9.44
N HIS A 33 6.22 16.65 8.34
CA HIS A 33 5.06 16.31 7.53
C HIS A 33 4.59 14.88 7.77
N GLY A 34 3.28 14.66 7.78
CA GLY A 34 2.63 13.36 7.91
C GLY A 34 1.24 13.29 7.27
N ILE A 35 0.49 12.24 7.60
CA ILE A 35 -0.90 12.03 7.14
C ILE A 35 -1.79 11.77 8.36
N CYS A 36 -2.86 12.57 8.52
CA CYS A 36 -3.82 12.40 9.61
C CYS A 36 -4.63 11.09 9.44
N VAL A 37 -5.28 10.64 10.51
CA VAL A 37 -6.05 9.38 10.51
C VAL A 37 -7.10 9.35 9.41
N SER A 38 -7.84 10.45 9.23
CA SER A 38 -8.87 10.58 8.20
C SER A 38 -8.30 10.38 6.79
N HIS A 39 -7.17 11.01 6.49
CA HIS A 39 -6.52 10.87 5.19
C HIS A 39 -5.85 9.51 4.99
N ARG A 40 -5.37 8.88 6.07
CA ARG A 40 -4.87 7.50 6.01
C ARG A 40 -5.98 6.52 5.61
N HIS A 41 -7.19 6.69 6.17
CA HIS A 41 -8.34 5.88 5.77
C HIS A 41 -8.73 6.13 4.31
N ALA A 42 -8.63 7.36 3.81
CA ALA A 42 -8.89 7.66 2.41
C ALA A 42 -7.88 6.98 1.47
N VAL A 43 -6.59 6.95 1.82
CA VAL A 43 -5.57 6.20 1.08
C VAL A 43 -5.89 4.71 1.07
N GLN A 44 -6.22 4.15 2.24
CA GLN A 44 -6.57 2.72 2.36
C GLN A 44 -7.80 2.36 1.53
N ALA A 45 -8.85 3.18 1.56
CA ALA A 45 -10.07 2.95 0.78
C ALA A 45 -9.79 2.96 -0.73
N ARG A 46 -8.97 3.90 -1.21
CA ARG A 46 -8.55 3.98 -2.62
C ARG A 46 -7.76 2.74 -3.04
N TRP A 47 -6.86 2.25 -2.18
CA TRP A 47 -6.11 1.02 -2.44
C TRP A 47 -7.02 -0.21 -2.53
N LEU A 48 -7.93 -0.39 -1.57
CA LEU A 48 -8.91 -1.49 -1.59
C LEU A 48 -9.77 -1.46 -2.85
N ALA A 49 -10.25 -0.28 -3.25
CA ALA A 49 -11.03 -0.12 -4.48
C ALA A 49 -10.24 -0.53 -5.73
N SER A 50 -8.94 -0.19 -5.80
CA SER A 50 -8.10 -0.60 -6.94
C SER A 50 -7.92 -2.11 -7.05
N ILE A 51 -7.85 -2.82 -5.92
CA ILE A 51 -7.77 -4.29 -5.90
C ILE A 51 -9.08 -4.90 -6.38
N HIS A 52 -10.21 -4.37 -5.91
CA HIS A 52 -11.53 -4.84 -6.35
C HIS A 52 -11.74 -4.66 -7.85
N ILE A 53 -11.36 -3.50 -8.41
CA ILE A 53 -11.46 -3.26 -9.86
C ILE A 53 -10.58 -4.24 -10.63
N ALA A 54 -9.33 -4.45 -10.20
CA ALA A 54 -8.42 -5.41 -10.85
C ALA A 54 -8.92 -6.87 -10.76
N SER A 55 -9.64 -7.21 -9.69
CA SER A 55 -10.23 -8.54 -9.52
C SER A 55 -11.46 -8.74 -10.40
N ASN A 56 -12.28 -7.70 -10.57
CA ASN A 56 -13.48 -7.75 -11.42
C ASN A 56 -13.18 -7.55 -12.91
N SER A 57 -12.02 -6.99 -13.28
CA SER A 57 -11.65 -6.74 -14.68
C SER A 57 -11.23 -8.00 -15.46
N GLY A 58 -11.43 -9.20 -14.91
CA GLY A 58 -11.39 -10.43 -15.71
C GLY A 58 -10.04 -10.73 -16.36
N VAL A 59 -8.93 -10.29 -15.79
CA VAL A 59 -7.59 -10.77 -16.18
C VAL A 59 -7.18 -12.06 -15.46
N ALA A 60 -8.13 -12.69 -14.75
CA ALA A 60 -7.96 -13.95 -14.02
C ALA A 60 -8.21 -15.21 -14.88
N THR A 61 -7.96 -15.14 -16.20
CA THR A 61 -7.98 -16.32 -17.08
C THR A 61 -6.68 -16.56 -17.86
N GLU A 62 -5.53 -16.02 -17.41
CA GLU A 62 -4.24 -16.31 -18.07
C GLU A 62 -3.03 -16.37 -17.12
N LEU A 63 -3.21 -16.55 -15.81
CA LEU A 63 -2.10 -16.94 -14.91
C LEU A 63 -2.30 -18.33 -14.29
N SER A 64 -3.46 -18.95 -14.52
CA SER A 64 -3.66 -20.37 -14.24
C SER A 64 -2.84 -21.24 -15.22
N SER A 65 -2.78 -20.86 -16.50
CA SER A 65 -2.08 -21.61 -17.57
C SER A 65 -0.56 -21.71 -17.35
N VAL A 66 0.07 -20.68 -16.77
CA VAL A 66 1.52 -20.67 -16.52
C VAL A 66 1.89 -21.55 -15.33
N LEU A 67 1.06 -21.60 -14.28
CA LEU A 67 1.31 -22.45 -13.11
C LEU A 67 0.98 -23.93 -13.37
N PHE A 68 0.04 -24.24 -14.27
CA PHE A 68 -0.24 -25.63 -14.66
C PHE A 68 0.78 -26.22 -15.66
N ARG A 69 1.64 -25.40 -16.29
CA ARG A 69 2.68 -25.90 -17.20
C ARG A 69 3.91 -26.48 -16.48
N TRP A 70 4.12 -26.17 -15.20
CA TRP A 70 5.26 -26.66 -14.43
C TRP A 70 5.04 -28.02 -13.75
N THR A 71 3.79 -28.44 -13.52
CA THR A 71 3.51 -29.77 -12.95
C THR A 71 3.57 -30.91 -13.98
N GLY A 72 3.53 -30.60 -15.28
CA GLY A 72 3.60 -31.60 -16.36
C GLY A 72 5.02 -32.14 -16.66
N LEU A 73 6.08 -31.43 -16.27
CA LEU A 73 7.47 -31.84 -16.56
C LEU A 73 8.07 -32.79 -15.52
N LEU A 74 7.49 -32.89 -14.33
CA LEU A 74 7.99 -33.78 -13.26
C LEU A 74 7.55 -35.25 -13.42
N ASN A 75 6.57 -35.54 -14.30
CA ASN A 75 6.08 -36.91 -14.51
C ASN A 75 6.71 -37.64 -15.72
N VAL A 76 7.52 -36.94 -16.53
CA VAL A 76 8.18 -37.49 -17.73
C VAL A 76 9.54 -38.17 -17.42
N THR A 77 9.93 -38.30 -16.16
CA THR A 77 11.20 -38.98 -15.78
C THR A 77 11.01 -40.39 -15.22
N LYS A 78 9.77 -40.91 -15.10
CA LYS A 78 9.52 -42.27 -14.61
C LYS A 78 9.38 -43.36 -15.68
N LYS A 79 9.52 -43.03 -16.97
CA LYS A 79 9.37 -44.01 -18.07
C LYS A 79 10.65 -44.27 -18.87
N ILE A 80 11.83 -44.20 -18.25
CA ILE A 80 13.04 -44.78 -18.83
C ILE A 80 13.93 -45.34 -17.71
N ARG A 81 13.80 -46.64 -17.47
CA ARG A 81 14.87 -47.50 -16.92
C ARG A 81 14.62 -48.92 -17.51
N PRO A 82 15.66 -49.61 -18.00
CA PRO A 82 15.57 -50.53 -19.13
C PRO A 82 14.93 -51.87 -18.81
#